data_AF-A0A251UPG5-F1
#
_entry.id   AF-A0A251UPG5-F1
#
_cell.length_a   1.000
_cell.length_b   1.000
_cell.length_c   1.000
_cell.angle_alpha   90.00
_cell.angle_beta   90.00
_cell.angle_gamma   90.00
#
_symmetry.space_group_name_H-M   'P 1'
#
loop_
_entity.id
_entity.type
_entity.pdbx_description
1 polymer ?
#
loop_
_entity_poly.entity_id
_entity_poly.type
_entity_poly.pdbx_seq_one_letter_code
_entity_poly.pdbx_strand_id
1 'polypeptide(L)'
;MLVTVKVGTRVLISKLGADGKQFFKRDSIVFNYEYGKHNVALLPDKASLDNCILDKPILTLADCGRNCLFLCNTGPCSVASTKGDDCKKGLKFSFETKPLPAVLELEGAQYLT
;
A
#
# COMPACT_ATOMS: atom_id res chain seq x y z
N MET A 1 -12.37 -4.43 -1.51
CA MET A 1 -10.96 -4.36 -1.93
C MET A 1 -10.18 -5.47 -1.23
N LEU A 2 -9.47 -6.32 -1.97
CA LEU A 2 -8.54 -7.30 -1.42
C LEU A 2 -7.11 -6.72 -1.50
N VAL A 3 -6.37 -6.74 -0.40
CA VAL A 3 -4.99 -6.25 -0.34
C VAL A 3 -4.04 -7.44 -0.26
N THR A 4 -3.23 -7.61 -1.30
CA THR A 4 -2.16 -8.62 -1.32
C THR A 4 -0.82 -7.92 -1.17
N VAL A 5 -0.02 -8.34 -0.20
CA VAL A 5 1.32 -7.78 0.02
C VAL A 5 2.34 -8.68 -0.67
N LYS A 6 3.17 -8.13 -1.54
CA LYS A 6 4.28 -8.84 -2.18
C LYS A 6 5.60 -8.31 -1.62
N VAL A 7 6.36 -9.19 -0.97
CA VAL A 7 7.67 -8.90 -0.38
C VAL A 7 8.71 -9.56 -1.27
N GLY A 8 9.48 -8.78 -2.04
CA GLY A 8 10.41 -9.31 -3.06
C GLY A 8 9.73 -10.25 -4.06
N THR A 9 10.21 -11.50 -4.18
CA THR A 9 9.60 -12.57 -5.01
C THR A 9 8.46 -13.33 -4.32
N ARG A 10 8.25 -13.13 -3.02
CA ARG A 10 7.26 -13.86 -2.21
C ARG A 10 5.93 -13.10 -2.16
N VAL A 11 4.86 -13.74 -2.61
CA VAL A 11 3.49 -13.19 -2.56
C VAL A 11 2.84 -13.65 -1.25
N LEU A 12 2.54 -12.72 -0.35
CA LEU A 12 1.80 -12.99 0.88
C LEU A 12 0.34 -12.55 0.70
N ILE A 13 -0.51 -13.51 0.34
CA ILE A 13 -1.96 -13.29 0.19
C ILE A 13 -2.58 -13.14 1.59
N SER A 14 -3.32 -12.05 1.85
CA SER A 14 -4.11 -11.91 3.08
C SER A 14 -5.50 -11.38 2.77
N LYS A 15 -6.51 -12.03 3.37
CA LYS A 15 -7.94 -11.67 3.28
C LYS A 15 -8.41 -10.77 4.44
N LEU A 16 -7.68 -10.78 5.55
CA LEU A 16 -7.81 -9.82 6.66
C LEU A 16 -6.73 -8.75 6.53
N GLY A 17 -6.99 -7.55 7.05
CA GLY A 17 -6.10 -6.39 7.01
C GLY A 17 -4.67 -6.69 7.48
N ALA A 18 -3.76 -5.73 7.28
CA ALA A 18 -2.34 -5.92 7.52
C ALA A 18 -1.91 -6.02 8.99
N ASP A 19 -2.82 -6.42 9.88
CA ASP A 19 -2.53 -6.57 11.30
C ASP A 19 -1.40 -7.59 11.49
N GLY A 20 -0.29 -7.10 12.07
CA GLY A 20 0.93 -7.89 12.30
C GLY A 20 1.89 -7.99 11.10
N LYS A 21 1.57 -7.45 9.92
CA LYS A 21 2.51 -7.41 8.79
C LYS A 21 3.46 -6.23 8.91
N GLN A 22 4.73 -6.48 8.58
CA GLN A 22 5.75 -5.45 8.44
C GLN A 22 5.95 -5.14 6.96
N PHE A 23 6.10 -3.86 6.64
CA PHE A 23 6.33 -3.37 5.29
C PHE A 23 7.73 -2.78 5.24
N PHE A 24 8.50 -3.11 4.23
CA PHE A 24 9.86 -2.63 4.06
C PHE A 24 10.01 -1.89 2.74
N LYS A 25 11.00 -0.99 2.68
CA LYS A 25 11.42 -0.36 1.43
C LYS A 25 11.70 -1.45 0.38
N ARG A 26 11.26 -1.22 -0.86
CA ARG A 26 11.26 -2.16 -2.01
C ARG A 26 10.17 -3.23 -2.00
N ASP A 27 9.30 -3.29 -1.00
CA ASP A 27 8.09 -4.12 -1.10
C ASP A 27 7.11 -3.53 -2.11
N SER A 28 6.19 -4.38 -2.56
CA SER A 28 5.10 -4.02 -3.46
C SER A 28 3.77 -4.41 -2.86
N ILE A 29 2.87 -3.45 -2.69
CA ILE A 29 1.50 -3.72 -2.25
C ILE A 29 0.60 -3.77 -3.49
N VAL A 30 -0.08 -4.90 -3.68
CA VAL A 30 -1.02 -5.10 -4.77
C VAL A 30 -2.44 -4.97 -4.25
N PHE A 31 -3.15 -3.97 -4.77
CA PHE A 31 -4.56 -3.74 -4.49
C PHE A 31 -5.37 -4.37 -5.62
N ASN A 32 -6.27 -5.31 -5.30
CA ASN A 32 -7.19 -5.90 -6.24
C ASN A 32 -8.63 -5.52 -5.88
N TYR A 33 -9.40 -5.10 -6.87
CA TYR A 33 -10.76 -4.62 -6.73
C TYR A 33 -11.51 -4.68 -8.06
N GLU A 34 -12.84 -4.56 -8.04
CA GLU A 34 -13.63 -4.55 -9.27
C GLU A 34 -13.39 -3.25 -10.04
N TYR A 35 -13.12 -3.36 -11.34
CA TYR A 35 -12.84 -2.23 -12.24
C TYR A 35 -13.93 -1.14 -12.12
N GLY A 36 -13.52 0.12 -11.92
CA GLY A 36 -14.43 1.26 -11.86
C GLY A 36 -15.16 1.45 -10.52
N LYS A 37 -15.17 0.45 -9.63
CA LYS A 37 -15.88 0.50 -8.34
C LYS A 37 -15.10 1.20 -7.24
N HIS A 38 -13.79 1.04 -7.25
CA HIS A 38 -12.89 1.54 -6.22
C HIS A 38 -11.65 2.14 -6.88
N ASN A 39 -10.83 2.85 -6.13
CA ASN A 39 -9.52 3.27 -6.60
C ASN A 39 -8.50 3.26 -5.44
N VAL A 40 -7.26 3.58 -5.76
CA VAL A 40 -6.17 3.68 -4.79
C VAL A 40 -5.62 5.10 -4.85
N ALA A 41 -5.74 5.83 -3.73
CA ALA A 41 -5.15 7.14 -3.56
C ALA A 41 -4.28 7.18 -2.31
N LEU A 42 -3.11 7.79 -2.41
CA LEU A 42 -2.23 8.11 -1.29
C LEU A 42 -2.63 9.47 -0.72
N LEU A 43 -2.83 9.53 0.59
CA LEU A 43 -3.16 10.73 1.33
C LEU A 43 -1.92 11.31 2.01
N PRO A 44 -1.89 12.63 2.29
CA PRO A 44 -0.73 13.29 2.88
C PRO A 44 -0.38 12.78 4.27
N ASP A 45 -1.39 12.39 5.06
CA ASP A 45 -1.20 11.99 6.45
C ASP A 45 -2.35 11.10 6.97
N LYS A 46 -2.17 10.56 8.17
CA LYS A 46 -3.14 9.72 8.86
C LYS A 46 -4.40 10.50 9.27
N ALA A 47 -4.29 11.80 9.57
CA ALA A 47 -5.46 12.60 9.95
C ALA A 47 -6.44 12.74 8.78
N SER A 48 -5.93 12.93 7.57
CA SER A 48 -6.71 12.95 6.33
C SER A 48 -7.38 11.60 6.09
N LEU A 49 -6.69 10.49 6.39
CA LEU A 49 -7.25 9.14 6.30
C LEU A 49 -8.35 8.86 7.33
N ASP A 50 -8.10 9.23 8.59
CA ASP A 50 -9.01 8.98 9.71
C ASP A 50 -10.32 9.74 9.51
N ASN A 51 -10.24 10.99 9.05
CA ASN A 51 -11.38 11.87 8.79
C ASN A 51 -11.93 11.78 7.35
N CYS A 52 -11.32 10.97 6.48
CA CYS A 52 -11.68 10.89 5.06
C CYS A 52 -11.71 12.25 4.34
N ILE A 53 -10.66 13.05 4.53
CA ILE A 53 -10.40 14.29 3.79
C ILE A 53 -9.65 13.90 2.51
N LEU A 54 -10.34 13.94 1.36
CA LEU A 54 -9.89 13.32 0.10
C LEU A 54 -9.59 14.34 -1.01
N ASP A 55 -9.63 15.64 -0.71
CA ASP A 55 -9.61 16.71 -1.71
C ASP A 55 -8.25 16.88 -2.39
N LYS A 56 -7.17 16.46 -1.73
CA LYS A 56 -5.78 16.63 -2.18
C LYS A 56 -4.94 15.38 -1.92
N PRO A 57 -5.19 14.27 -2.62
CA PRO A 57 -4.31 13.12 -2.55
C PRO A 57 -2.92 13.48 -3.09
N ILE A 58 -1.87 12.90 -2.52
CA ILE A 58 -0.51 12.99 -3.07
C ILE A 58 -0.48 12.37 -4.46
N LEU A 59 -1.14 11.21 -4.60
CA LEU A 59 -1.16 10.41 -5.81
C LEU A 59 -2.47 9.63 -5.88
N THR A 60 -3.09 9.61 -7.05
CA THR A 60 -4.19 8.70 -7.36
C THR A 60 -3.76 7.78 -8.48
N LEU A 61 -3.83 6.46 -8.25
CA LEU A 61 -3.48 5.47 -9.26
C LEU A 61 -4.63 5.29 -10.26
N ALA A 62 -4.30 4.80 -11.45
CA ALA A 62 -5.29 4.53 -12.49
C ALA A 62 -6.34 3.52 -12.01
N ASP A 63 -7.61 3.78 -12.32
CA ASP A 63 -8.73 2.91 -11.96
C ASP A 63 -8.81 1.71 -12.93
N CYS A 64 -8.00 0.67 -12.66
CA CYS A 64 -7.87 -0.49 -13.53
C CYS A 64 -8.21 -1.83 -12.85
N GLY A 65 -8.76 -1.81 -11.63
CA GLY A 65 -9.09 -3.02 -10.86
C GLY A 65 -7.90 -3.73 -10.22
N ARG A 66 -6.67 -3.41 -10.64
CA ARG A 66 -5.45 -3.94 -10.03
C ARG A 66 -4.33 -2.91 -10.06
N ASN A 67 -3.98 -2.35 -8.90
CA ASN A 67 -2.83 -1.47 -8.77
C ASN A 67 -1.68 -2.13 -8.01
N CYS A 68 -0.46 -1.72 -8.33
CA CYS A 68 0.75 -2.07 -7.59
C CYS A 68 1.38 -0.79 -7.06
N LEU A 69 1.53 -0.69 -5.75
CA LEU A 69 2.22 0.40 -5.07
C LEU A 69 3.60 -0.08 -4.63
N PHE A 70 4.65 0.47 -5.21
CA PHE A 70 6.03 0.19 -4.84
C PHE A 70 6.49 1.11 -3.70
N LEU A 71 7.01 0.54 -2.61
CA LEU A 71 7.38 1.28 -1.42
C LEU A 71 8.82 1.81 -1.52
N CYS A 72 8.98 2.99 -2.11
CA CYS A 72 10.30 3.62 -2.29
C CYS A 72 10.87 4.27 -1.01
N ASN A 73 9.98 4.76 -0.13
CA ASN A 73 10.34 5.60 0.99
C ASN A 73 9.92 4.95 2.31
N THR A 74 10.66 5.23 3.36
CA THR A 74 10.31 4.83 4.72
C THR A 74 9.36 5.84 5.34
N GLY A 75 8.66 5.42 6.40
CA GLY A 75 7.73 6.24 7.15
C GLY A 75 6.26 5.87 6.92
N PRO A 76 5.34 6.68 7.46
CA PRO A 76 3.91 6.40 7.41
C PRO A 76 3.37 6.51 5.99
N CYS A 77 2.45 5.62 5.64
CA CYS A 77 1.71 5.61 4.39
C CYS A 77 0.22 5.52 4.70
N SER A 78 -0.57 6.39 4.06
CA SER A 78 -2.02 6.43 4.19
C SER A 78 -2.66 6.27 2.83
N VAL A 79 -3.51 5.24 2.67
CA VAL A 79 -4.11 4.86 1.39
C VAL A 79 -5.61 4.69 1.56
N ALA A 80 -6.41 5.26 0.67
CA ALA A 80 -7.86 5.07 0.65
C ALA A 80 -8.42 5.01 -0.77
N SER A 81 -9.63 4.48 -0.88
CA SER A 81 -10.49 4.75 -2.04
C SER A 81 -11.18 6.11 -1.85
N THR A 82 -11.19 6.91 -2.91
CA THR A 82 -11.84 8.22 -2.96
C THR A 82 -13.22 8.18 -3.63
N LYS A 83 -13.68 6.99 -4.04
CA LYS A 83 -14.99 6.81 -4.67
C LYS A 83 -16.11 6.88 -3.62
N GLY A 84 -17.03 7.82 -3.79
CA GLY A 84 -18.23 7.94 -2.95
C GLY A 84 -17.90 7.92 -1.45
N ASP A 85 -18.57 7.04 -0.70
CA ASP A 85 -18.36 6.87 0.75
C ASP A 85 -17.40 5.72 1.11
N ASP A 86 -16.61 5.21 0.17
CA ASP A 86 -15.73 4.05 0.40
C ASP A 86 -14.81 4.22 1.61
N CYS A 87 -14.13 5.36 1.73
CA CYS A 87 -13.25 5.66 2.86
C CYS A 87 -14.00 5.59 4.20
N LYS A 88 -15.21 6.18 4.27
CA LYS A 88 -16.05 6.20 5.48
C LYS A 88 -16.55 4.79 5.83
N LYS A 89 -16.76 3.95 4.82
CA LYS A 89 -17.12 2.52 4.97
C LYS A 89 -15.93 1.63 5.32
N GLY A 90 -14.75 2.22 5.58
CA GLY A 90 -13.57 1.50 6.02
C GLY A 90 -12.66 1.01 4.89
N LEU A 91 -12.88 1.44 3.64
CA LEU A 91 -11.99 1.13 2.51
C LEU A 91 -10.75 2.04 2.53
N LYS A 92 -10.02 1.95 3.64
CA LYS A 92 -8.85 2.75 3.97
C LYS A 92 -7.82 1.90 4.68
N PHE A 93 -6.56 2.26 4.54
CA PHE A 93 -5.45 1.46 4.98
C PHE A 93 -4.26 2.36 5.35
N SER A 94 -3.76 2.23 6.58
CA SER A 94 -2.53 2.89 7.03
C SER A 94 -1.50 1.86 7.44
N PHE A 95 -0.23 2.13 7.13
CA PHE A 95 0.89 1.30 7.54
C PHE A 95 2.16 2.14 7.62
N GLU A 96 3.21 1.56 8.19
CA GLU A 96 4.54 2.18 8.25
C GLU A 96 5.52 1.34 7.43
N THR A 97 6.22 2.00 6.51
CA THR A 97 7.30 1.40 5.74
C THR A 97 8.61 1.55 6.48
N LYS A 98 9.24 0.44 6.82
CA LYS A 98 10.53 0.39 7.51
C LYS A 98 11.71 0.33 6.51
N PRO A 99 12.92 0.71 6.93
CA PRO A 99 14.13 0.46 6.14
C PRO A 99 14.26 -1.03 5.83
N LEU A 100 14.74 -1.38 4.63
CA LEU A 100 15.03 -2.76 4.28
C LEU A 100 16.05 -3.33 5.29
N PRO A 101 15.81 -4.49 5.92
CA PRO A 101 16.77 -5.09 6.85
C PRO A 101 18.08 -5.42 6.14
N ALA A 102 19.21 -5.12 6.79
CA ALA A 102 20.55 -5.31 6.21
C ALA A 102 20.83 -6.74 5.71
N VAL A 103 20.21 -7.76 6.32
CA VAL A 103 20.34 -9.16 5.90
C VAL A 103 19.82 -9.39 4.47
N LEU A 104 18.71 -8.73 4.10
CA LEU A 104 18.14 -8.82 2.74
C LEU A 104 18.94 -7.97 1.72
N GLU A 105 19.70 -6.96 2.18
CA GLU A 105 20.62 -6.22 1.31
C GLU A 105 21.82 -7.07 0.89
N LEU A 106 22.30 -7.96 1.77
CA LEU A 106 23.43 -8.85 1.49
C LEU A 106 23.06 -9.96 0.48
N GLU A 107 21.85 -10.51 0.53
CA GLU A 107 21.38 -11.50 -0.47
C GLU A 107 21.25 -10.87 -1.87
N GLY A 108 20.90 -9.58 -1.97
CA GLY A 108 20.92 -8.85 -3.24
C GLY A 108 22.32 -8.50 -3.74
N ALA A 109 23.30 -8.40 -2.83
CA ALA A 109 24.70 -8.11 -3.16
C ALA A 109 25.48 -9.36 -3.63
N GLN A 110 25.00 -10.57 -3.32
CA GLN A 110 25.64 -11.83 -3.75
C GLN A 110 25.45 -12.17 -5.24
N TYR A 111 24.68 -11.38 -5.99
CA TYR A 111 24.54 -11.51 -7.45
C TYR A 111 25.40 -10.51 -8.24
N LEU A 112 26.37 -9.83 -7.59
CA LEU A 112 27.28 -8.87 -8.21
C LEU A 112 28.76 -9.27 -8.10
N THR A 113 29.08 -10.56 -8.17
CA THR A 113 30.46 -11.07 -8.32
C THR A 113 30.59 -11.97 -9.53
#